data_AF-A0A1J1IQE1-F1
#
_entry.id   AF-A0A1J1IQE1-F1
#
_cell.length_a   1.000
_cell.length_b   1.000
_cell.length_c   1.000
_cell.angle_alpha   90.00
_cell.angle_beta   90.00
_cell.angle_gamma   90.00
#
_symmetry.space_group_name_H-M   'P 1'
#
loop_
_entity.id
_entity.type
_entity.pdbx_description
1 polymer ?
#
loop_
_entity_poly.entity_id
_entity_poly.type
_entity_poly.pdbx_seq_one_letter_code
_entity_poly.pdbx_strand_id
1 'polypeptide(L)' 'MIFKENIIAIEKHNKLRNFTYTMDDNDAADMSDKERNLRRGSKPQPDSVHGSDFLPMVRGSLPRTINYAR' A
#
# COMPACT_ATOMS: atom_id res chain seq x y z
N MET A 1 -17.53 -17.28 -4.88
CA MET A 1 -17.53 -16.11 -5.78
C MET A 1 -16.57 -15.13 -5.12
N ILE A 2 -15.48 -14.77 -5.79
CA ILE A 2 -14.36 -14.02 -5.20
C ILE A 2 -14.84 -12.73 -4.52
N PHE A 3 -15.73 -12.00 -5.18
CA PHE A 3 -16.37 -10.80 -4.61
C PHE A 3 -16.97 -11.03 -3.22
N LYS A 4 -17.82 -12.06 -3.06
CA LYS A 4 -18.49 -12.34 -1.78
C LYS A 4 -17.50 -12.69 -0.66
N GLU A 5 -16.45 -13.45 -1.01
CA GLU A 5 -15.40 -13.84 -0.06
C GLU A 5 -14.61 -12.62 0.43
N ASN A 6 -14.30 -11.69 -0.47
CA ASN A 6 -13.63 -10.43 -0.14
C ASN A 6 -14.51 -9.51 0.74
N ILE A 7 -15.82 -9.40 0.45
CA ILE A 7 -16.75 -8.61 1.30
C ILE A 7 -16.82 -9.18 2.72
N ILE A 8 -16.90 -10.52 2.87
CA ILE A 8 -16.90 -11.16 4.19
C ILE A 8 -15.60 -10.88 4.95
N ALA A 9 -14.46 -10.88 4.24
CA ALA A 9 -13.17 -10.56 4.83
C ALA A 9 -13.10 -9.09 5.31
N ILE A 10 -13.62 -8.15 4.52
CA ILE A 10 -13.71 -6.73 4.89
C ILE A 10 -14.56 -6.55 6.15
N GLU A 11 -15.76 -7.15 6.20
CA GLU A 11 -16.61 -7.08 7.38
C GLU A 11 -15.92 -7.63 8.62
N LYS A 12 -15.25 -8.77 8.49
CA LYS A 12 -14.52 -9.39 9.60
C LYS A 12 -13.39 -8.49 10.08
N HIS A 13 -12.62 -7.90 9.17
CA HIS A 13 -11.54 -6.95 9.50
C HIS A 13 -12.08 -5.76 10.30
N ASN A 14 -13.17 -5.14 9.82
CA ASN A 14 -13.75 -3.95 10.45
C ASN A 14 -14.44 -4.26 11.79
N LYS A 15 -14.98 -5.48 11.97
CA LYS A 15 -15.56 -5.93 13.25
C LYS A 15 -14.50 -6.18 14.34
N LEU A 16 -13.31 -6.64 13.96
CA LEU A 16 -12.26 -7.01 14.92
C LEU A 16 -11.66 -5.83 15.69
N ARG A 17 -11.81 -4.57 15.21
CA ARG A 17 -11.29 -3.33 15.84
C ARG A 17 -9.82 -3.36 16.29
N ASN A 18 -9.05 -4.34 15.82
CA ASN A 18 -7.62 -4.53 16.12
C ASN A 18 -6.70 -3.75 15.17
N PHE A 19 -7.29 -3.00 14.23
CA PHE A 19 -6.59 -2.30 13.18
C PHE A 19 -6.84 -0.79 13.32
N THR A 20 -5.81 0.01 13.05
CA THR A 20 -5.88 1.48 13.05
C THR A 20 -6.51 2.05 11.76
N TYR A 21 -7.02 1.18 10.89
CA TYR A 21 -7.62 1.51 9.61
C TYR A 21 -8.83 0.61 9.34
N THR A 22 -9.70 1.06 8.43
CA THR A 22 -10.85 0.30 7.92
C THR A 22 -10.60 -0.14 6.48
N MET A 23 -11.26 -1.22 6.08
CA MET A 23 -11.30 -1.65 4.68
C MET A 23 -12.69 -1.36 4.10
N ASP A 24 -12.76 -1.16 2.79
CA ASP A 24 -14.01 -0.98 2.04
C ASP A 24 -13.90 -1.65 0.66
N ASP A 25 -15.01 -1.85 -0.02
CA ASP A 25 -15.01 -2.40 -1.38
C ASP A 25 -14.51 -1.39 -2.42
N ASN A 26 -14.05 -1.90 -3.56
CA ASN A 26 -13.51 -1.10 -4.67
C ASN A 26 -13.50 -1.93 -5.97
N ASP A 27 -12.96 -1.34 -7.05
CA ASP A 27 -12.82 -1.97 -8.38
C ASP A 27 -11.93 -3.23 -8.40
N ALA A 28 -11.31 -3.60 -7.27
CA ALA A 28 -10.54 -4.83 -7.10
C ALA A 28 -11.27 -5.87 -6.25
N ALA A 29 -12.51 -5.62 -5.83
CA ALA A 29 -13.25 -6.52 -4.94
C ALA A 29 -13.55 -7.88 -5.57
N ASP A 30 -13.62 -7.99 -6.89
CA ASP A 30 -13.81 -9.24 -7.62
C ASP A 30 -12.51 -9.96 -8.01
N MET A 31 -11.35 -9.34 -7.76
CA MET A 31 -10.04 -9.91 -8.09
C MET A 31 -9.46 -10.77 -6.96
N SER A 32 -8.71 -11.79 -7.35
CA SER A 32 -7.84 -12.53 -6.45
C SER A 32 -6.54 -11.76 -6.15
N ASP A 33 -5.86 -12.13 -5.05
CA ASP A 33 -4.54 -11.57 -4.72
C ASP A 33 -3.52 -11.77 -5.84
N LYS A 34 -3.61 -12.88 -6.59
CA LYS A 34 -2.71 -13.18 -7.71
C LYS A 34 -2.93 -12.20 -8.87
N GLU A 35 -4.18 -11.96 -9.25
CA GLU A 35 -4.54 -11.01 -10.31
C GLU A 35 -4.16 -9.58 -9.94
N ARG A 36 -4.41 -9.19 -8.67
CA ARG A 36 -3.97 -7.90 -8.15
C ARG A 36 -2.45 -7.75 -8.21
N ASN A 37 -1.70 -8.79 -7.89
CA ASN A 37 -0.24 -8.75 -7.93
C ASN A 37 0.32 -8.67 -9.35
N LEU A 38 -0.37 -9.27 -10.33
CA LEU A 38 0.02 -9.15 -11.75
C LEU A 38 -0.06 -7.70 -12.26
N ARG A 39 -0.98 -6.89 -11.71
CA ARG A 39 -1.08 -5.45 -12.02
C ARG A 39 0.07 -4.62 -11.44
N ARG A 40 0.84 -5.13 -10.49
CA ARG A 40 1.99 -4.41 -9.92
C ARG A 40 3.16 -4.47 -10.90
N GLY A 41 3.50 -3.33 -11.50
CA GLY A 41 4.61 -3.24 -12.47
C GLY A 41 6.02 -3.24 -11.87
N SER A 42 6.14 -3.16 -10.53
CA SER A 42 7.44 -3.16 -9.86
C SER A 42 8.00 -4.57 -9.74
N LYS A 43 9.09 -4.85 -10.46
CA LYS A 43 9.92 -6.04 -10.21
C LYS A 43 10.99 -5.68 -9.17
N PRO A 44 11.20 -6.49 -8.12
CA PRO A 44 12.34 -6.26 -7.23
C PRO A 44 13.64 -6.35 -8.04
N GLN A 45 14.49 -5.32 -7.98
CA GLN A 45 15.85 -5.42 -8.51
C GLN A 45 16.68 -6.27 -7.54
N PRO A 46 17.28 -7.38 -7.99
CA PRO A 46 17.97 -8.31 -7.10
C PRO A 46 19.32 -7.80 -6.56
N ASP A 47 19.85 -6.68 -7.06
CA ASP A 47 21.26 -6.33 -6.92
C ASP A 47 21.58 -4.82 -7.03
N SER A 48 20.65 -3.93 -6.67
CA SER A 48 20.94 -2.49 -6.65
C SER A 48 21.87 -2.13 -5.48
N VAL A 49 23.19 -2.30 -5.68
CA VAL A 49 24.26 -1.91 -4.74
C VAL A 49 24.68 -0.45 -4.92
N HIS A 50 24.08 0.29 -5.85
CA HIS A 50 24.29 1.74 -5.95
C HIS A 50 23.33 2.48 -5.03
N GLY A 51 23.82 2.67 -3.80
CA GLY A 51 23.28 3.61 -2.83
C GLY A 51 23.31 5.02 -3.41
N SER A 52 22.20 5.36 -4.07
CA SER A 52 21.58 6.68 -4.17
C SER A 52 22.43 7.91 -4.49
N ASP A 53 22.12 8.53 -5.64
CA ASP A 53 22.34 9.95 -5.96
C ASP A 53 21.46 10.89 -5.10
N PHE A 54 21.15 10.53 -3.85
CA PHE A 54 20.42 11.44 -2.97
C PHE A 54 21.29 12.66 -2.71
N LEU A 55 20.76 13.84 -3.02
CA LEU A 55 21.42 15.09 -2.70
C LEU A 55 21.70 15.14 -1.19
N PRO A 56 22.88 15.65 -0.77
CA PRO A 56 23.20 15.76 0.64
C PRO A 56 22.13 16.58 1.34
N MET A 57 21.66 16.07 2.48
CA MET A 57 20.65 16.75 3.28
C MET A 57 21.14 18.15 3.66
N VAL A 58 20.44 19.18 3.19
CA VAL A 58 20.74 20.58 3.55
C VAL A 58 20.53 20.71 5.06
N ARG A 59 21.54 21.25 5.77
CA ARG A 59 21.47 21.41 7.23
C ARG A 59 20.25 22.28 7.60
N GLY A 60 19.24 21.65 8.20
CA GLY A 60 18.00 22.28 8.62
C GLY A 60 17.11 21.30 9.38
N SER A 61 16.17 21.81 10.18
CA SER A 61 15.17 20.95 10.82
C SER A 61 14.14 20.50 9.78
N LEU A 62 13.84 19.19 9.75
CA LEU A 62 12.77 18.67 8.91
C LEU A 62 11.42 19.11 9.49
N PRO A 63 10.44 19.46 8.64
CA PRO A 63 9.10 19.83 9.11
C PRO A 63 8.42 18.62 9.77
N ARG A 64 7.57 18.91 10.77
CA ARG A 64 6.81 17.89 11.51
C ARG A 64 5.79 17.14 10.62
N THR A 65 5.34 17.75 9.53
CA THR A 65 4.40 17.14 8.57
C THR A 65 4.70 17.68 7.18
N ILE A 66 4.80 16.80 6.19
CA ILE A 66 4.90 17.16 4.78
C ILE A 66 3.72 16.51 4.06
N ASN A 67 3.02 17.29 3.23
CA ASN A 67 2.00 16.79 2.32
C ASN A 67 2.20 17.48 0.97
N TYR A 68 2.73 16.75 -0.02
CA TYR A 68 3.02 17.29 -1.36
C TYR A 68 1.78 17.39 -2.27
N ALA A 69 0.68 16.73 -1.89
CA ALA A 69 -0.53 16.66 -2.70
C ALA A 69 -1.52 17.80 -2.40
N ARG A 70 -1.16 18.72 -1.50
CA ARG A 70 -2.00 19.81 -1.03
C ARG A 70 -1.50 21.13 -1.60
#